data_AF-A0A0J1BET8-F1
#
_entry.id   AF-A0A0J1BET8-F1
#
_cell.length_a   1.000
_cell.length_b   1.000
_cell.length_c   1.000
_cell.angle_alpha   90.00
_cell.angle_beta   90.00
_cell.angle_gamma   90.00
#
_symmetry.space_group_name_H-M   'P 1'
#
loop_
_entity.id
_entity.type
_entity.pdbx_description
1 polymer ?
#
loop_
_entity_poly.entity_id
_entity_poly.type
_entity_poly.pdbx_seq_one_letter_code
_entity_poly.pdbx_strand_id
1 'polypeptide(L)'
;MKRHFLPRLSAGQVALLSAWKPLQRHLRTSGLAVCAAALFGFAPVSAQDTPVAEPPVQTEAATPPPPLAETKPATTTPTEPAPVDDAQAAEEPSYVRVHEVDDKPFALQTATVQFVGQPGTQYDGAIVDLVGVVHIGQNEYYTDLKEQLSKYDCVLYELVAPDGTRIRPEDLEERRSILASVQTGMKDMLNLEYQLEKIDYMAENFRHADMSPEEFVEDLEKRGDSIWKMVARMLGAGIASQAKTGGDAGLMMAMFSGEDRPMNMKRAMARQLVDIELVTAGMDDANGENTLIKGRNRKAFEILKQELDAGKENIAVFYGAGHLPDMADRLENEFGMQPTQTTWSNAWDLTRN
;
A
#
# COMPACT_ATOMS: atom_id res chain seq x y z
N MET A 1 -56.46 -40.68 12.48
CA MET A 1 -55.40 -41.67 12.21
C MET A 1 -54.63 -41.24 10.96
N LYS A 2 -53.35 -40.88 11.10
CA LYS A 2 -52.23 -41.08 10.15
C LYS A 2 -51.02 -40.28 10.66
N ARG A 3 -50.07 -40.99 11.29
CA ARG A 3 -48.73 -40.50 11.62
C ARG A 3 -47.88 -40.61 10.35
N HIS A 4 -47.27 -39.53 9.89
CA HIS A 4 -46.22 -39.60 8.88
C HIS A 4 -44.85 -39.72 9.55
N PHE A 5 -44.17 -40.81 9.21
CA PHE A 5 -42.80 -41.15 9.57
C PHE A 5 -41.82 -40.28 8.79
N LEU A 6 -40.92 -39.56 9.47
CA LEU A 6 -39.68 -39.08 8.89
C LEU A 6 -38.64 -40.21 8.95
N PRO A 7 -37.85 -40.45 7.89
CA PRO A 7 -36.83 -41.50 7.93
C PRO A 7 -35.66 -41.08 8.82
N ARG A 8 -35.25 -41.97 9.72
CA ARG A 8 -33.99 -41.89 10.46
C ARG A 8 -32.82 -42.02 9.47
N LEU A 9 -31.96 -41.00 9.43
CA LEU A 9 -30.65 -41.09 8.78
C LEU A 9 -29.81 -42.17 9.49
N SER A 10 -29.06 -42.96 8.72
CA SER A 10 -28.20 -44.01 9.26
C SER A 10 -26.91 -43.43 9.85
N ALA A 11 -26.27 -44.16 10.75
CA ALA A 11 -25.02 -43.78 11.42
C ALA A 11 -23.85 -43.45 10.47
N GLY A 12 -23.94 -43.82 9.18
CA GLY A 12 -22.96 -43.46 8.16
C GLY A 12 -23.05 -42.02 7.64
N GLN A 13 -24.21 -41.35 7.74
CA GLN A 13 -24.38 -39.96 7.29
C GLN A 13 -24.02 -38.92 8.36
N VAL A 14 -23.93 -39.32 9.63
CA VAL A 14 -23.46 -38.44 10.72
C VAL A 14 -21.92 -38.32 10.71
N ALA A 15 -21.20 -39.32 10.18
CA ALA A 15 -19.74 -39.34 10.13
C ALA A 15 -19.13 -38.41 9.05
N LEU A 16 -19.86 -38.10 7.97
CA LEU A 16 -19.40 -37.14 6.94
C LEU A 16 -19.58 -35.67 7.35
N LEU A 17 -20.48 -35.37 8.28
CA LEU A 17 -20.72 -34.00 8.77
C LEU A 17 -19.81 -33.62 9.95
N SER A 18 -19.19 -34.58 10.64
CA SER A 18 -18.19 -34.34 11.69
C SER A 18 -16.76 -34.18 11.16
N ALA A 19 -16.47 -34.61 9.92
CA ALA A 19 -15.16 -34.46 9.30
C ALA A 19 -14.94 -33.10 8.60
N TRP A 20 -15.99 -32.30 8.42
CA TRP A 20 -15.90 -31.00 7.70
C TRP A 20 -15.68 -29.78 8.59
N LYS A 21 -15.96 -29.86 9.89
CA LYS A 21 -15.76 -28.76 10.84
C LYS A 21 -14.29 -28.38 11.12
N PRO A 22 -13.32 -29.32 11.19
CA PRO A 22 -11.92 -28.96 11.32
C PRO A 22 -11.33 -28.37 10.02
N LEU A 23 -11.84 -28.78 8.86
CA LEU A 23 -11.39 -28.28 7.57
C LEU A 23 -11.86 -26.83 7.33
N GLN A 24 -13.06 -26.46 7.76
CA GLN A 24 -13.54 -25.07 7.69
C GLN A 24 -12.81 -24.12 8.68
N ARG A 25 -12.28 -24.63 9.79
CA ARG A 25 -11.48 -23.82 10.74
C ARG A 25 -10.08 -23.55 10.19
N HIS A 26 -9.43 -24.54 9.56
CA HIS A 26 -8.16 -24.34 8.86
C HIS A 26 -8.31 -23.51 7.57
N LEU A 27 -9.39 -23.63 6.81
CA LEU A 27 -9.59 -22.77 5.64
C LEU A 27 -9.88 -21.29 6.00
N ARG A 28 -10.43 -21.02 7.19
CA ARG A 28 -10.65 -19.63 7.66
C ARG A 28 -9.39 -18.96 8.18
N THR A 29 -8.50 -19.68 8.85
CA THR A 29 -7.23 -19.13 9.35
C THR A 29 -6.13 -19.12 8.28
N SER A 30 -6.10 -20.11 7.39
CA SER A 30 -5.09 -20.17 6.31
C SER A 30 -5.47 -19.35 5.08
N GLY A 31 -6.76 -19.17 4.78
CA GLY A 31 -7.21 -18.38 3.62
C GLY A 31 -7.03 -16.87 3.79
N LEU A 32 -7.21 -16.33 5.01
CA LEU A 32 -7.01 -14.91 5.28
C LEU A 32 -5.53 -14.51 5.28
N ALA A 33 -4.63 -15.36 5.79
CA ALA A 33 -3.20 -15.10 5.80
C ALA A 33 -2.59 -15.08 4.38
N VAL A 34 -3.08 -15.94 3.49
CA VAL A 34 -2.58 -16.04 2.10
C VAL A 34 -3.05 -14.86 1.23
N CYS A 35 -4.26 -14.34 1.44
CA CYS A 35 -4.74 -13.15 0.72
C CYS A 35 -4.05 -11.85 1.18
N ALA A 36 -3.64 -11.75 2.45
CA ALA A 36 -2.88 -10.60 2.94
C ALA A 36 -1.42 -10.59 2.44
N ALA A 37 -0.75 -11.76 2.42
CA ALA A 37 0.64 -11.87 1.98
C ALA A 37 0.86 -11.51 0.49
N ALA A 38 -0.13 -11.80 -0.37
CA ALA A 38 0.00 -11.59 -1.82
C ALA A 38 -0.21 -10.14 -2.28
N LEU A 39 -0.88 -9.32 -1.46
CA LEU A 39 -1.19 -7.91 -1.76
C LEU A 39 -0.34 -6.92 -0.96
N PHE A 40 0.25 -7.33 0.17
CA PHE A 40 0.88 -6.43 1.14
C PHE A 40 2.26 -6.90 1.65
N GLY A 41 2.88 -7.89 1.04
CA GLY A 41 4.28 -8.26 1.34
C GLY A 41 4.55 -8.92 2.70
N PHE A 42 3.52 -9.44 3.39
CA PHE A 42 3.70 -10.14 4.67
C PHE A 42 4.50 -11.44 4.52
N ALA A 43 5.52 -11.65 5.36
CA ALA A 43 6.15 -12.95 5.54
C ALA A 43 5.26 -13.87 6.41
N PRO A 44 5.00 -15.14 6.03
CA PRO A 44 4.17 -16.02 6.85
C PRO A 44 4.91 -16.43 8.14
N VAL A 45 4.29 -16.17 9.29
CA VAL A 45 4.68 -16.70 10.59
C VAL A 45 4.21 -18.16 10.72
N SER A 46 5.10 -19.05 11.16
CA SER A 46 4.74 -20.43 11.52
C SER A 46 3.98 -20.41 12.85
N ALA A 47 2.67 -20.65 12.81
CA ALA A 47 1.82 -20.64 14.00
C ALA A 47 2.12 -21.85 14.90
N GLN A 48 2.56 -21.60 16.14
CA GLN A 48 2.50 -22.58 17.22
C GLN A 48 1.14 -22.42 17.93
N ASP A 49 0.40 -23.52 18.03
CA ASP A 49 -0.96 -23.57 18.56
C ASP A 49 -1.05 -23.11 20.02
N THR A 50 -1.79 -22.02 20.27
CA THR A 50 -2.35 -21.69 21.59
C THR A 50 -3.87 -21.56 21.49
N PRO A 51 -4.65 -22.17 22.41
CA PRO A 51 -6.11 -22.20 22.29
C PRO A 51 -6.73 -20.87 22.76
N VAL A 52 -7.45 -20.21 21.87
CA VAL A 52 -8.24 -19.00 22.16
C VAL A 52 -9.59 -19.38 22.78
N ALA A 53 -9.92 -18.78 23.93
CA ALA A 53 -11.20 -18.93 24.61
C ALA A 53 -12.32 -18.15 23.90
N GLU A 54 -13.53 -18.72 23.84
CA GLU A 54 -14.71 -18.10 23.23
C GLU A 54 -15.27 -16.96 24.12
N PRO A 55 -15.69 -15.80 23.55
CA PRO A 55 -16.30 -14.72 24.30
C PRO A 55 -17.82 -14.94 24.52
N PRO A 56 -18.41 -14.40 25.61
CA PRO A 56 -19.83 -14.56 25.89
C PRO A 56 -20.70 -13.58 25.08
N VAL A 57 -21.89 -14.06 24.72
CA VAL A 57 -22.96 -13.32 24.04
C VAL A 57 -23.54 -12.26 24.99
N GLN A 58 -23.58 -11.00 24.55
CA GLN A 58 -24.44 -9.97 25.16
C GLN A 58 -25.45 -9.42 24.16
N THR A 59 -26.71 -9.55 24.54
CA THR A 59 -27.90 -8.94 23.95
C THR A 59 -28.23 -7.70 24.75
N GLU A 60 -28.22 -6.52 24.14
CA GLU A 60 -29.08 -5.43 24.59
C GLU A 60 -29.36 -4.43 23.45
N ALA A 61 -30.63 -4.14 23.26
CA ALA A 61 -31.16 -3.24 22.24
C ALA A 61 -31.27 -1.83 22.82
N ALA A 62 -30.76 -0.82 22.11
CA ALA A 62 -30.91 0.59 22.45
C ALA A 62 -31.71 1.34 21.37
N THR A 63 -32.80 1.98 21.81
CA THR A 63 -33.77 2.77 21.05
C THR A 63 -33.22 4.15 20.65
N PRO A 64 -33.55 4.73 19.48
CA PRO A 64 -33.08 6.05 19.09
C PRO A 64 -33.91 7.21 19.68
N PRO A 65 -33.34 8.42 19.89
CA PRO A 65 -34.06 9.60 20.34
C PRO A 65 -34.77 10.37 19.19
N PRO A 66 -35.76 11.23 19.49
CA PRO A 66 -36.64 11.88 18.50
C PRO A 66 -36.05 13.20 17.93
N PRO A 67 -36.59 13.71 16.80
CA PRO A 67 -36.00 14.82 16.06
C PRO A 67 -36.37 16.20 16.64
N LEU A 68 -35.43 17.15 16.57
CA LEU A 68 -35.62 18.55 16.94
C LEU A 68 -36.08 19.40 15.74
N ALA A 69 -36.93 20.37 16.07
CA ALA A 69 -37.76 21.16 15.18
C ALA A 69 -37.02 22.28 14.40
N GLU A 70 -37.62 22.62 13.26
CA GLU A 70 -37.24 23.69 12.33
C GLU A 70 -37.38 25.09 12.94
N THR A 71 -36.40 25.97 12.65
CA THR A 71 -36.58 27.42 12.66
C THR A 71 -35.81 28.07 11.51
N LYS A 72 -36.54 28.77 10.63
CA LYS A 72 -36.05 29.80 9.68
C LYS A 72 -36.17 31.17 10.39
N PRO A 73 -35.27 32.15 10.18
CA PRO A 73 -35.30 33.05 9.01
C PRO A 73 -33.85 33.52 8.63
N ALA A 74 -33.51 34.40 7.69
CA ALA A 74 -34.18 35.38 6.83
C ALA A 74 -33.32 35.62 5.56
N THR A 75 -33.95 36.17 4.54
CA THR A 75 -33.39 36.52 3.22
C THR A 75 -32.45 37.72 3.28
N THR A 76 -31.25 37.61 2.70
CA THR A 76 -30.43 38.74 2.25
C THR A 76 -29.91 38.46 0.84
N THR A 77 -30.07 39.46 -0.03
CA THR A 77 -29.77 39.51 -1.46
C THR A 77 -28.30 39.17 -1.79
N PRO A 78 -27.98 38.54 -2.94
CA PRO A 78 -26.60 38.19 -3.29
C PRO A 78 -25.84 39.43 -3.80
N THR A 79 -24.68 39.70 -3.21
CA THR A 79 -23.66 40.58 -3.80
C THR A 79 -22.68 39.68 -4.56
N GLU A 80 -22.57 39.90 -5.86
CA GLU A 80 -21.61 39.28 -6.78
C GLU A 80 -20.17 39.66 -6.40
N PRO A 81 -19.25 38.70 -6.12
CA PRO A 81 -17.83 38.98 -6.12
C PRO A 81 -17.28 38.89 -7.55
N ALA A 82 -16.46 39.89 -7.89
CA ALA A 82 -15.66 40.00 -9.11
C ALA A 82 -14.74 38.77 -9.31
N PRO A 83 -14.30 38.49 -10.56
CA PRO A 83 -13.61 37.24 -10.88
C PRO A 83 -12.27 37.19 -10.17
N VAL A 84 -12.13 36.21 -9.27
CA VAL A 84 -10.83 35.81 -8.73
C VAL A 84 -10.20 34.90 -9.77
N ASP A 85 -9.04 35.35 -10.23
CA ASP A 85 -8.05 34.64 -11.03
C ASP A 85 -7.96 33.18 -10.60
N ASP A 86 -7.92 32.27 -11.57
CA ASP A 86 -7.76 30.82 -11.37
C ASP A 86 -6.44 30.56 -10.63
N ALA A 87 -6.49 30.60 -9.31
CA ALA A 87 -5.48 29.99 -8.47
C ALA A 87 -5.54 28.50 -8.77
N GLN A 88 -4.64 28.04 -9.65
CA GLN A 88 -4.29 26.63 -9.78
C GLN A 88 -4.11 26.10 -8.36
N ALA A 89 -5.03 25.22 -7.94
CA ALA A 89 -4.82 24.38 -6.79
C ALA A 89 -3.45 23.72 -7.01
N ALA A 90 -2.51 23.95 -6.09
CA ALA A 90 -1.23 23.26 -6.11
C ALA A 90 -1.55 21.77 -6.17
N GLU A 91 -1.20 21.10 -7.26
CA GLU A 91 -1.34 19.66 -7.35
C GLU A 91 -0.46 19.07 -6.23
N GLU A 92 -1.07 18.27 -5.36
CA GLU A 92 -0.39 17.45 -4.36
C GLU A 92 0.85 16.79 -4.99
N PRO A 93 2.03 16.82 -4.35
CA PRO A 93 3.23 16.26 -4.94
C PRO A 93 3.04 14.77 -5.22
N SER A 94 2.94 14.41 -6.50
CA SER A 94 2.91 13.00 -6.91
C SER A 94 4.33 12.45 -6.93
N TYR A 95 4.57 11.32 -6.25
CA TYR A 95 5.88 10.65 -6.19
C TYR A 95 6.02 9.54 -7.24
N VAL A 96 4.97 9.32 -8.02
CA VAL A 96 4.95 8.42 -9.18
C VAL A 96 4.22 9.10 -10.32
N ARG A 97 4.71 8.95 -11.56
CA ARG A 97 4.04 9.54 -12.72
C ARG A 97 4.31 8.76 -14.00
N VAL A 98 3.39 8.89 -14.95
CA VAL A 98 3.69 8.62 -16.36
C VAL A 98 4.27 9.90 -16.95
N HIS A 99 5.56 9.89 -17.28
CA HIS A 99 6.19 10.94 -18.04
C HIS A 99 5.88 10.76 -19.52
N GLU A 100 5.36 11.81 -20.15
CA GLU A 100 5.01 11.83 -21.58
C GLU A 100 5.97 12.75 -22.36
N VAL A 101 6.29 12.37 -23.59
CA VAL A 101 7.07 13.14 -24.56
C VAL A 101 6.27 13.17 -25.86
N ASP A 102 6.01 14.37 -26.40
CA ASP A 102 5.16 14.57 -27.58
C ASP A 102 3.78 13.88 -27.45
N ASP A 103 3.13 14.06 -26.29
CA ASP A 103 1.83 13.46 -25.91
C ASP A 103 1.81 11.91 -25.96
N LYS A 104 2.98 11.28 -25.84
CA LYS A 104 3.12 9.82 -25.81
C LYS A 104 3.78 9.36 -24.52
N PRO A 105 3.30 8.27 -23.90
CA PRO A 105 3.95 7.66 -22.75
C PRO A 105 5.40 7.30 -23.04
N PHE A 106 6.31 7.91 -22.29
CA PHE A 106 7.75 7.71 -22.41
C PHE A 106 8.27 6.83 -21.28
N ALA A 107 7.93 7.13 -20.02
CA ALA A 107 8.35 6.33 -18.89
C ALA A 107 7.37 6.36 -17.71
N LEU A 108 7.28 5.28 -16.93
CA LEU A 108 6.79 5.34 -15.55
C LEU A 108 7.97 5.75 -14.67
N GLN A 109 7.83 6.82 -13.90
CA GLN A 109 8.89 7.36 -13.06
C GLN A 109 8.51 7.36 -11.59
N THR A 110 9.49 7.17 -10.71
CA THR A 110 9.38 7.46 -9.27
C THR A 110 10.30 8.60 -8.87
N ALA A 111 9.90 9.38 -7.88
CA ALA A 111 10.65 10.50 -7.37
C ALA A 111 11.62 10.09 -6.26
N THR A 112 12.81 10.71 -6.24
CA THR A 112 13.57 10.94 -5.01
C THR A 112 13.45 12.41 -4.66
N VAL A 113 12.98 12.72 -3.45
CA VAL A 113 12.85 14.11 -2.97
C VAL A 113 13.77 14.30 -1.78
N GLN A 114 14.69 15.25 -1.90
CA GLN A 114 15.60 15.62 -0.84
C GLN A 114 14.96 16.63 0.10
N PHE A 115 15.00 16.34 1.39
CA PHE A 115 14.62 17.24 2.46
C PHE A 115 15.84 17.62 3.28
N VAL A 116 15.96 18.91 3.60
CA VAL A 116 17.08 19.43 4.40
C VAL A 116 16.53 20.14 5.63
N GLY A 117 17.07 19.78 6.80
CA GLY A 117 16.76 20.46 8.05
C GLY A 117 17.21 21.91 8.02
N GLN A 118 16.30 22.82 8.39
CA GLN A 118 16.53 24.25 8.24
C GLN A 118 17.52 24.79 9.27
N PRO A 119 18.25 25.89 8.94
CA PRO A 119 19.14 26.56 9.87
C PRO A 119 18.48 26.88 11.21
N GLY A 120 19.14 26.49 12.31
CA GLY A 120 18.66 26.73 13.67
C GLY A 120 17.51 25.83 14.15
N THR A 121 17.16 24.78 13.39
CA THR A 121 16.26 23.71 13.85
C THR A 121 17.04 22.57 14.54
N GLN A 122 16.34 21.61 15.14
CA GLN A 122 16.98 20.45 15.79
C GLN A 122 17.87 19.65 14.83
N TYR A 123 17.49 19.57 13.56
CA TYR A 123 18.14 18.76 12.53
C TYR A 123 18.84 19.61 11.47
N ASP A 124 19.33 20.80 11.84
CA ASP A 124 20.01 21.74 10.95
C ASP A 124 21.09 21.05 10.10
N GLY A 125 20.94 21.14 8.77
CA GLY A 125 21.87 20.59 7.80
C GLY A 125 21.75 19.08 7.54
N ALA A 126 20.96 18.35 8.34
CA ALA A 126 20.69 16.94 8.07
C ALA A 126 19.86 16.77 6.80
N ILE A 127 20.17 15.72 6.04
CA ILE A 127 19.56 15.37 4.76
C ILE A 127 18.76 14.09 4.94
N VAL A 128 17.48 14.15 4.57
CA VAL A 128 16.60 13.00 4.46
C VAL A 128 16.04 12.94 3.05
N ASP A 129 16.40 11.91 2.30
CA ASP A 129 15.84 11.67 0.96
C ASP A 129 14.66 10.70 1.06
N LEU A 130 13.48 11.13 0.63
CA LEU A 130 12.37 10.22 0.36
C LEU A 130 12.59 9.57 -1.00
N VAL A 131 13.00 8.30 -1.01
CA VAL A 131 13.32 7.54 -2.22
C VAL A 131 12.13 6.64 -2.58
N GLY A 132 11.34 7.08 -3.56
CA GLY A 132 10.15 6.38 -4.01
C GLY A 132 10.47 5.17 -4.89
N VAL A 133 9.76 4.08 -4.66
CA VAL A 133 9.92 2.84 -5.44
C VAL A 133 8.58 2.24 -5.89
N VAL A 134 8.60 1.54 -7.02
CA VAL A 134 7.53 0.62 -7.42
C VAL A 134 7.99 -0.82 -7.22
N HIS A 135 7.09 -1.69 -6.74
CA HIS A 135 7.41 -3.08 -6.42
C HIS A 135 7.75 -3.95 -7.63
N ILE A 136 7.38 -3.49 -8.83
CA ILE A 136 7.69 -4.14 -10.10
C ILE A 136 8.28 -3.09 -11.04
N GLY A 137 9.44 -3.36 -11.63
CA GLY A 137 10.20 -2.38 -12.43
C GLY A 137 11.22 -3.05 -13.33
N GLN A 138 11.89 -2.29 -14.20
CA GLN A 138 12.95 -2.84 -15.04
C GLN A 138 14.22 -3.15 -14.23
N ASN A 139 15.07 -4.04 -14.75
CA ASN A 139 16.29 -4.42 -14.05
C ASN A 139 17.27 -3.24 -13.88
N GLU A 140 17.40 -2.39 -14.90
CA GLU A 140 18.26 -1.21 -14.87
C GLU A 140 17.84 -0.23 -13.77
N TYR A 141 16.53 -0.04 -13.58
CA TYR A 141 15.97 0.79 -12.52
C TYR A 141 16.43 0.34 -11.12
N TYR A 142 16.34 -0.95 -10.82
CA TYR A 142 16.81 -1.45 -9.52
C TYR A 142 18.34 -1.44 -9.38
N THR A 143 19.07 -1.52 -10.49
CA THR A 143 20.53 -1.37 -10.49
C THR A 143 20.91 0.06 -10.09
N ASP A 144 20.25 1.06 -10.68
CA ASP A 144 20.47 2.47 -10.36
C ASP A 144 20.08 2.79 -8.92
N LEU A 145 18.93 2.28 -8.45
CA LEU A 145 18.49 2.43 -7.05
C LEU A 145 19.50 1.81 -6.08
N LYS A 146 20.03 0.63 -6.36
CA LYS A 146 21.04 0.00 -5.50
C LYS A 146 22.29 0.87 -5.38
N GLU A 147 22.75 1.44 -6.49
CA GLU A 147 23.90 2.34 -6.48
C GLU A 147 23.58 3.60 -5.67
N GLN A 148 22.41 4.21 -5.87
CA GLN A 148 21.95 5.36 -5.09
C GLN A 148 21.92 5.05 -3.59
N LEU A 149 21.25 3.97 -3.18
CA LEU A 149 21.03 3.60 -1.78
C LEU A 149 22.33 3.27 -1.02
N SER A 150 23.38 2.84 -1.73
CA SER A 150 24.70 2.59 -1.14
C SER A 150 25.42 3.85 -0.63
N LYS A 151 24.96 5.05 -1.02
CA LYS A 151 25.60 6.34 -0.71
C LYS A 151 25.13 6.96 0.61
N TYR A 152 24.09 6.40 1.25
CA TYR A 152 23.52 6.91 2.50
C TYR A 152 24.13 6.24 3.73
N ASP A 153 24.17 6.97 4.84
CA ASP A 153 24.64 6.48 6.13
C ASP A 153 23.67 5.45 6.75
N CYS A 154 22.39 5.55 6.37
CA CYS A 154 21.30 4.68 6.78
C CYS A 154 20.19 4.70 5.72
N VAL A 155 19.63 3.54 5.43
CA VAL A 155 18.48 3.34 4.53
C VAL A 155 17.36 2.71 5.35
N LEU A 156 16.34 3.48 5.63
CA LEU A 156 15.11 3.00 6.25
C LEU A 156 14.25 2.36 5.18
N TYR A 157 13.78 1.14 5.40
CA TYR A 157 12.98 0.42 4.41
C TYR A 157 11.68 -0.14 4.97
N GLU A 158 10.70 -0.23 4.08
CA GLU A 158 9.40 -0.83 4.34
C GLU A 158 9.44 -2.35 4.21
N LEU A 159 8.76 -3.04 5.12
CA LEU A 159 8.42 -4.46 5.05
C LEU A 159 7.62 -4.83 6.31
N VAL A 160 6.33 -5.15 6.20
CA VAL A 160 5.59 -5.62 7.38
C VAL A 160 6.06 -7.02 7.78
N ALA A 161 6.94 -7.08 8.77
CA ALA A 161 7.61 -8.29 9.23
C ALA A 161 8.09 -8.12 10.68
N PRO A 162 8.32 -9.23 11.42
CA PRO A 162 8.87 -9.15 12.76
C PRO A 162 10.16 -8.31 12.80
N ASP A 163 10.38 -7.57 13.88
CA ASP A 163 11.57 -6.73 14.06
C ASP A 163 12.87 -7.51 13.81
N GLY A 164 13.77 -6.90 13.03
CA GLY A 164 15.05 -7.52 12.66
C GLY A 164 14.95 -8.57 11.55
N THR A 165 13.76 -8.76 10.95
CA THR A 165 13.63 -9.53 9.71
C THR A 165 14.47 -8.86 8.63
N ARG A 166 15.39 -9.63 8.06
CA ARG A 166 16.11 -9.24 6.85
C ARG A 166 15.93 -10.35 5.82
N ILE A 167 15.48 -9.98 4.63
CA ILE A 167 15.17 -10.93 3.56
C ILE A 167 16.29 -10.88 2.53
N ARG A 168 16.78 -12.06 2.16
CA ARG A 168 17.68 -12.19 1.01
C ARG A 168 16.88 -12.48 -0.25
N PRO A 169 17.28 -11.95 -1.42
CA PRO A 169 16.64 -12.26 -2.70
C PRO A 169 16.43 -13.77 -2.94
N GLU A 170 17.41 -14.60 -2.58
CA GLU A 170 17.34 -16.06 -2.73
C GLU A 170 16.24 -16.72 -1.88
N ASP A 171 15.92 -16.16 -0.71
CA ASP A 171 14.89 -16.71 0.20
C ASP A 171 13.46 -16.50 -0.37
N LEU A 172 13.32 -15.63 -1.37
CA LEU A 172 12.05 -15.31 -2.04
C LEU A 172 11.83 -16.11 -3.32
N GLU A 173 12.89 -16.63 -3.95
CA GLU A 173 12.77 -17.56 -5.06
C GLU A 173 12.09 -18.88 -4.62
N GLU A 174 12.45 -19.39 -3.45
CA GLU A 174 11.92 -20.66 -2.94
C GLU A 174 10.44 -20.56 -2.50
N ARG A 175 10.03 -19.40 -1.96
CA ARG A 175 8.65 -19.13 -1.49
C ARG A 175 7.64 -18.96 -2.64
N ARG A 176 8.11 -18.71 -3.86
CA ARG A 176 7.25 -18.53 -5.06
C ARG A 176 6.58 -19.81 -5.55
N SER A 177 7.13 -20.97 -5.22
CA SER A 177 6.69 -22.29 -5.73
C SER A 177 5.17 -22.58 -5.59
N ILE A 178 4.47 -21.95 -4.64
CA ILE A 178 3.06 -22.28 -4.31
C ILE A 178 2.04 -21.23 -4.82
N LEU A 179 2.44 -20.01 -5.18
CA LEU A 179 1.53 -18.90 -5.57
C LEU A 179 1.80 -18.30 -6.98
N ALA A 180 2.87 -18.73 -7.67
CA ALA A 180 3.51 -17.96 -8.74
C ALA A 180 2.93 -18.02 -10.17
N SER A 181 1.93 -18.85 -10.49
CA SER A 181 1.62 -19.11 -11.92
C SER A 181 1.01 -17.92 -12.70
N VAL A 182 0.32 -16.99 -12.03
CA VAL A 182 -0.23 -15.77 -12.68
C VAL A 182 0.73 -14.58 -12.54
N GLN A 183 1.45 -14.49 -11.42
CA GLN A 183 2.39 -13.40 -11.12
C GLN A 183 3.65 -13.47 -12.00
N THR A 184 4.24 -14.66 -12.20
CA THR A 184 5.43 -14.85 -13.05
C THR A 184 5.14 -14.56 -14.52
N GLY A 185 3.94 -14.91 -15.03
CA GLY A 185 3.58 -14.70 -16.44
C GLY A 185 3.51 -13.22 -16.84
N MET A 186 3.09 -12.33 -15.93
CA MET A 186 3.03 -10.90 -16.20
C MET A 186 4.42 -10.26 -16.24
N LYS A 187 5.28 -10.66 -15.31
CA LYS A 187 6.67 -10.22 -15.21
C LYS A 187 7.42 -10.53 -16.52
N ASP A 188 7.34 -11.77 -16.98
CA ASP A 188 8.03 -12.23 -18.18
C ASP A 188 7.43 -11.60 -19.45
N MET A 189 6.11 -11.37 -19.48
CA MET A 189 5.44 -10.71 -20.61
C MET A 189 5.89 -9.25 -20.76
N LEU A 190 6.10 -8.54 -19.64
CA LEU A 190 6.42 -7.11 -19.61
C LEU A 190 7.91 -6.81 -19.45
N ASN A 191 8.74 -7.87 -19.34
CA ASN A 191 10.18 -7.79 -19.09
C ASN A 191 10.52 -6.92 -17.85
N LEU A 192 9.83 -7.23 -16.74
CA LEU A 192 9.99 -6.55 -15.46
C LEU A 192 10.62 -7.49 -14.41
N GLU A 193 10.89 -6.95 -13.23
CA GLU A 193 11.49 -7.64 -12.10
C GLU A 193 10.80 -7.19 -10.82
N TYR A 194 10.82 -8.03 -9.78
CA TYR A 194 10.32 -7.63 -8.46
C TYR A 194 11.43 -6.98 -7.64
N GLN A 195 11.11 -5.88 -6.96
CA GLN A 195 12.02 -5.11 -6.12
C GLN A 195 12.79 -5.99 -5.12
N LEU A 196 12.08 -6.89 -4.43
CA LEU A 196 12.67 -7.74 -3.38
C LEU A 196 13.72 -8.73 -3.91
N GLU A 197 13.79 -8.94 -5.22
CA GLU A 197 14.78 -9.81 -5.87
C GLU A 197 16.06 -9.07 -6.27
N LYS A 198 16.00 -7.74 -6.31
CA LYS A 198 17.07 -6.91 -6.87
C LYS A 198 17.74 -6.02 -5.82
N ILE A 199 17.03 -5.70 -4.75
CA ILE A 199 17.57 -4.92 -3.62
C ILE A 199 18.06 -5.85 -2.52
N ASP A 200 19.27 -5.57 -2.01
CA ASP A 200 19.87 -6.32 -0.91
C ASP A 200 19.55 -5.67 0.44
N TYR A 201 18.48 -6.16 1.08
CA TYR A 201 18.05 -5.69 2.40
C TYR A 201 18.94 -6.20 3.55
N MET A 202 19.97 -7.01 3.25
CA MET A 202 20.98 -7.42 4.22
C MET A 202 22.14 -6.42 4.34
N ALA A 203 22.23 -5.45 3.43
CA ALA A 203 23.30 -4.45 3.44
C ALA A 203 23.39 -3.76 4.81
N GLU A 204 24.63 -3.46 5.24
CA GLU A 204 24.89 -2.99 6.61
C GLU A 204 24.18 -1.66 6.93
N ASN A 205 24.03 -0.79 5.93
CA ASN A 205 23.34 0.48 6.06
C ASN A 205 21.80 0.36 6.01
N PHE A 206 21.22 -0.83 5.80
CA PHE A 206 19.78 -1.02 5.78
C PHE A 206 19.22 -1.29 7.19
N ARG A 207 18.22 -0.49 7.56
CA ARG A 207 17.48 -0.58 8.81
C ARG A 207 16.00 -0.78 8.52
N HIS A 208 15.46 -1.91 8.98
CA HIS A 208 14.02 -2.15 8.92
C HIS A 208 13.30 -1.06 9.71
N ALA A 209 12.31 -0.43 9.08
CA ALA A 209 11.65 0.75 9.61
C ALA A 209 10.13 0.69 9.55
N ASP A 210 9.53 -0.49 9.69
CA ASP A 210 8.09 -0.69 9.50
C ASP A 210 7.47 -1.42 10.70
N MET A 211 6.16 -1.59 10.68
CA MET A 211 5.42 -2.35 11.69
C MET A 211 5.72 -3.85 11.60
N SER A 212 5.68 -4.52 12.75
CA SER A 212 5.46 -5.96 12.82
C SER A 212 4.01 -6.33 12.45
N PRO A 213 3.74 -7.60 12.08
CA PRO A 213 2.38 -8.07 11.84
C PRO A 213 1.46 -7.85 13.04
N GLU A 214 1.97 -8.00 14.26
CA GLU A 214 1.24 -7.78 15.50
C GLU A 214 0.90 -6.30 15.69
N GLU A 215 1.85 -5.39 15.50
CA GLU A 215 1.61 -3.94 15.55
C GLU A 215 0.61 -3.49 14.48
N PHE A 216 0.69 -4.06 13.27
CA PHE A 216 -0.25 -3.77 12.19
C PHE A 216 -1.69 -4.16 12.55
N VAL A 217 -1.89 -5.35 13.11
CA VAL A 217 -3.21 -5.80 13.56
C VAL A 217 -3.70 -4.97 14.75
N GLU A 218 -2.82 -4.65 15.69
CA GLU A 218 -3.16 -3.82 16.85
C GLU A 218 -3.57 -2.40 16.43
N ASP A 219 -2.90 -1.80 15.44
CA ASP A 219 -3.29 -0.49 14.89
C ASP A 219 -4.69 -0.54 14.26
N LEU A 220 -4.99 -1.57 13.47
CA LEU A 220 -6.34 -1.78 12.92
C LEU A 220 -7.40 -1.87 14.02
N GLU A 221 -7.16 -2.69 15.05
CA GLU A 221 -8.11 -2.90 16.14
C GLU A 221 -8.33 -1.62 16.97
N LYS A 222 -7.26 -0.90 17.33
CA LYS A 222 -7.33 0.36 18.10
C LYS A 222 -8.21 1.40 17.42
N ARG A 223 -8.24 1.39 16.09
CA ARG A 223 -8.98 2.35 15.27
C ARG A 223 -10.40 1.90 14.98
N GLY A 224 -10.82 0.76 15.53
CA GLY A 224 -12.09 0.13 15.21
C GLY A 224 -12.18 -0.32 13.76
N ASP A 225 -11.04 -0.47 13.08
CA ASP A 225 -10.94 -1.01 11.74
C ASP A 225 -10.89 -2.55 11.79
N SER A 226 -11.05 -3.19 10.63
CA SER A 226 -10.79 -4.61 10.47
C SER A 226 -10.41 -4.92 9.03
N ILE A 227 -9.70 -6.04 8.84
CA ILE A 227 -9.33 -6.53 7.50
C ILE A 227 -10.56 -6.59 6.57
N TRP A 228 -11.74 -6.95 7.10
CA TRP A 228 -12.97 -7.01 6.31
C TRP A 228 -13.46 -5.62 5.84
N LYS A 229 -13.40 -4.61 6.72
CA LYS A 229 -13.76 -3.23 6.37
C LYS A 229 -12.79 -2.67 5.33
N MET A 230 -11.50 -2.94 5.48
CA MET A 230 -10.47 -2.58 4.50
C MET A 230 -10.74 -3.21 3.14
N VAL A 231 -11.01 -4.52 3.08
CA VAL A 231 -11.39 -5.21 1.83
C VAL A 231 -12.64 -4.58 1.20
N ALA A 232 -13.66 -4.23 2.00
CA ALA A 232 -14.85 -3.56 1.50
C ALA A 232 -14.54 -2.17 0.90
N ARG A 233 -13.65 -1.38 1.52
CA ARG A 233 -13.17 -0.11 0.95
C ARG A 233 -12.42 -0.31 -0.35
N MET A 234 -11.51 -1.29 -0.42
CA MET A 234 -10.77 -1.61 -1.65
C MET A 234 -11.71 -1.98 -2.80
N LEU A 235 -12.72 -2.81 -2.53
CA LEU A 235 -13.75 -3.14 -3.52
C LEU A 235 -14.54 -1.90 -3.95
N GLY A 236 -14.95 -1.06 -3.01
CA GLY A 236 -15.68 0.18 -3.29
C GLY A 236 -14.85 1.17 -4.13
N ALA A 237 -13.58 1.35 -3.77
CA ALA A 237 -12.65 2.22 -4.49
C ALA A 237 -12.31 1.67 -5.88
N GLY A 238 -12.16 0.34 -6.02
CA GLY A 238 -12.01 -0.31 -7.33
C GLY A 238 -13.21 -0.05 -8.24
N ILE A 239 -14.44 -0.18 -7.73
CA ILE A 239 -15.67 0.14 -8.47
C ILE A 239 -15.71 1.64 -8.85
N ALA A 240 -15.38 2.53 -7.91
CA ALA A 240 -15.38 3.97 -8.15
C ALA A 240 -14.31 4.39 -9.18
N SER A 241 -13.12 3.81 -9.10
CA SER A 241 -12.03 4.02 -10.07
C SER A 241 -12.44 3.52 -11.45
N GLN A 242 -13.01 2.32 -11.55
CA GLN A 242 -13.53 1.76 -12.80
C GLN A 242 -14.60 2.66 -13.45
N ALA A 243 -15.47 3.26 -12.63
CA ALA A 243 -16.49 4.19 -13.11
C ALA A 243 -15.90 5.53 -13.60
N LYS A 244 -14.80 6.02 -13.00
CA LYS A 244 -14.13 7.27 -13.41
C LYS A 244 -13.25 7.11 -14.65
N THR A 245 -12.55 5.99 -14.79
CA THR A 245 -11.57 5.77 -15.88
C THR A 245 -12.19 5.11 -17.12
N GLY A 246 -13.49 4.76 -17.10
CA GLY A 246 -14.17 4.06 -18.19
C GLY A 246 -13.90 2.54 -18.23
N GLY A 247 -13.31 2.01 -17.15
CA GLY A 247 -12.97 0.60 -16.97
C GLY A 247 -11.81 0.12 -17.85
N ASP A 248 -11.58 -1.20 -17.85
CA ASP A 248 -10.47 -1.91 -18.52
C ASP A 248 -10.47 -1.77 -20.06
N ALA A 249 -11.18 -0.81 -20.66
CA ALA A 249 -11.21 -0.58 -22.10
C ALA A 249 -9.81 -0.35 -22.69
N GLY A 250 -8.94 0.38 -21.98
CA GLY A 250 -7.53 0.56 -22.38
C GLY A 250 -6.73 -0.74 -22.35
N LEU A 251 -6.95 -1.57 -21.33
CA LEU A 251 -6.32 -2.89 -21.20
C LEU A 251 -6.84 -3.86 -22.26
N MET A 252 -8.15 -3.86 -22.51
CA MET A 252 -8.79 -4.67 -23.54
C MET A 252 -8.31 -4.28 -24.93
N MET A 253 -8.22 -2.98 -25.23
CA MET A 253 -7.64 -2.49 -26.48
C MET A 253 -6.18 -2.91 -26.63
N ALA A 254 -5.39 -2.82 -25.55
CA ALA A 254 -4.01 -3.28 -25.53
C ALA A 254 -3.90 -4.79 -25.82
N MET A 255 -4.78 -5.63 -25.27
CA MET A 255 -4.80 -7.08 -25.53
C MET A 255 -5.00 -7.43 -27.01
N PHE A 256 -5.72 -6.60 -27.77
CA PHE A 256 -6.01 -6.83 -29.19
C PHE A 256 -5.07 -6.07 -30.15
N SER A 257 -4.01 -5.43 -29.65
CA SER A 257 -3.12 -4.57 -30.45
C SER A 257 -2.03 -5.29 -31.27
N GLY A 258 -2.21 -6.60 -31.54
CA GLY A 258 -1.33 -7.35 -32.44
C GLY A 258 0.12 -7.42 -31.93
N GLU A 259 1.06 -6.97 -32.77
CA GLU A 259 2.51 -7.02 -32.48
C GLU A 259 2.92 -6.07 -31.34
N ASP A 260 2.22 -4.94 -31.20
CA ASP A 260 2.48 -3.95 -30.15
C ASP A 260 1.87 -4.32 -28.79
N ARG A 261 1.24 -5.50 -28.68
CA ARG A 261 0.53 -5.95 -27.48
C ARG A 261 1.35 -5.82 -26.20
N PRO A 262 2.60 -6.32 -26.09
CA PRO A 262 3.36 -6.19 -24.85
C PRO A 262 3.58 -4.73 -24.43
N MET A 263 3.97 -3.86 -25.35
CA MET A 263 4.18 -2.43 -25.09
C MET A 263 2.88 -1.73 -24.69
N ASN A 264 1.78 -1.97 -25.41
CA ASN A 264 0.50 -1.35 -25.09
C ASN A 264 -0.07 -1.86 -23.76
N MET A 265 0.16 -3.13 -23.42
CA MET A 265 -0.17 -3.67 -22.10
C MET A 265 0.64 -2.98 -21.00
N LYS A 266 1.96 -2.82 -21.21
CA LYS A 266 2.86 -2.09 -20.30
C LYS A 266 2.36 -0.66 -20.06
N ARG A 267 1.98 0.06 -21.13
CA ARG A 267 1.42 1.42 -21.05
C ARG A 267 0.09 1.49 -20.31
N ALA A 268 -0.83 0.57 -20.60
CA ALA A 268 -2.13 0.53 -19.94
C ALA A 268 -1.97 0.26 -18.43
N MET A 269 -1.11 -0.69 -18.08
CA MET A 269 -0.85 -1.06 -16.68
C MET A 269 -0.08 0.01 -15.92
N ALA A 270 0.85 0.74 -16.55
CA ALA A 270 1.57 1.85 -15.92
C ALA A 270 0.61 2.95 -15.44
N ARG A 271 -0.42 3.28 -16.24
CA ARG A 271 -1.46 4.24 -15.82
C ARG A 271 -2.30 3.70 -14.66
N GLN A 272 -2.72 2.43 -14.73
CA GLN A 272 -3.44 1.78 -13.63
C GLN A 272 -2.63 1.76 -12.33
N LEU A 273 -1.31 1.58 -12.40
CA LEU A 273 -0.45 1.61 -11.21
C LEU A 273 -0.45 2.99 -10.54
N VAL A 274 -0.30 4.07 -11.31
CA VAL A 274 -0.38 5.45 -10.77
C VAL A 274 -1.74 5.67 -10.09
N ASP A 275 -2.83 5.24 -10.73
CA ASP A 275 -4.17 5.39 -10.17
C ASP A 275 -4.34 4.59 -8.86
N ILE A 276 -3.81 3.35 -8.79
CA ILE A 276 -3.89 2.50 -7.60
C ILE A 276 -3.09 3.10 -6.45
N GLU A 277 -1.88 3.59 -6.71
CA GLU A 277 -1.03 4.25 -5.69
C GLU A 277 -1.74 5.48 -5.11
N LEU A 278 -2.29 6.34 -5.98
CA LEU A 278 -3.02 7.54 -5.56
C LEU A 278 -4.30 7.20 -4.78
N VAL A 279 -5.05 6.19 -5.23
CA VAL A 279 -6.24 5.72 -4.51
C VAL A 279 -5.84 5.18 -3.14
N THR A 280 -4.79 4.37 -3.05
CA THR A 280 -4.30 3.76 -1.81
C THR A 280 -3.85 4.83 -0.81
N ALA A 281 -3.11 5.84 -1.27
CA ALA A 281 -2.71 7.00 -0.47
C ALA A 281 -3.91 7.74 0.14
N GLY A 282 -5.00 7.86 -0.61
CA GLY A 282 -6.25 8.52 -0.17
C GLY A 282 -7.25 7.62 0.57
N MET A 283 -6.93 6.36 0.90
CA MET A 283 -7.87 5.42 1.56
C MET A 283 -8.03 5.65 3.06
N ASP A 284 -8.31 6.88 3.44
CA ASP A 284 -8.50 7.22 4.84
C ASP A 284 -9.82 6.68 5.40
N ASP A 285 -9.80 6.31 6.68
CA ASP A 285 -10.99 6.02 7.45
C ASP A 285 -11.75 7.31 7.80
N ALA A 286 -12.82 7.19 8.60
CA ALA A 286 -13.66 8.32 8.97
C ALA A 286 -12.92 9.44 9.73
N ASN A 287 -11.71 9.18 10.24
CA ASN A 287 -10.87 10.14 10.96
C ASN A 287 -9.75 10.73 10.10
N GLY A 288 -9.67 10.41 8.81
CA GLY A 288 -8.57 10.89 7.96
C GLY A 288 -7.28 10.12 8.15
N GLU A 289 -7.32 8.86 8.61
CA GLU A 289 -6.14 8.04 8.87
C GLU A 289 -6.20 6.73 8.05
N ASN A 290 -5.07 6.06 7.77
CA ASN A 290 -5.07 4.68 7.25
C ASN A 290 -3.89 3.84 7.78
N THR A 291 -4.09 2.55 8.04
CA THR A 291 -3.02 1.69 8.59
C THR A 291 -2.04 1.25 7.49
N LEU A 292 -2.52 1.19 6.24
CA LEU A 292 -1.70 0.79 5.08
C LEU A 292 -0.52 1.72 4.83
N ILE A 293 -0.68 3.02 5.12
CA ILE A 293 0.32 4.07 4.91
C ILE A 293 0.57 4.83 6.20
N LYS A 294 -0.39 5.60 6.73
CA LYS A 294 -0.11 6.56 7.84
C LYS A 294 0.34 5.86 9.13
N GLY A 295 -0.25 4.72 9.46
CA GLY A 295 0.18 3.90 10.60
C GLY A 295 1.64 3.45 10.45
N ARG A 296 1.95 2.80 9.33
CA ARG A 296 3.31 2.31 9.00
C ARG A 296 4.34 3.44 8.94
N ASN A 297 3.97 4.57 8.32
CA ASN A 297 4.82 5.76 8.24
C ASN A 297 5.14 6.35 9.62
N ARG A 298 4.19 6.33 10.55
CA ARG A 298 4.42 6.79 11.93
C ARG A 298 5.53 5.99 12.59
N LYS A 299 5.50 4.66 12.47
CA LYS A 299 6.57 3.77 12.96
C LYS A 299 7.90 4.07 12.26
N ALA A 300 7.89 4.27 10.95
CA ALA A 300 9.08 4.64 10.19
C ALA A 300 9.71 5.95 10.69
N PHE A 301 8.89 6.94 11.02
CA PHE A 301 9.34 8.25 11.48
C PHE A 301 9.81 8.25 12.94
N GLU A 302 9.30 7.35 13.78
CA GLU A 302 9.89 7.07 15.09
C GLU A 302 11.32 6.53 14.96
N ILE A 303 11.59 5.70 13.95
CA ILE A 303 12.91 5.13 13.68
C ILE A 303 13.82 6.17 13.01
N LEU A 304 13.30 6.97 12.07
CA LEU A 304 14.01 8.11 11.49
C LEU A 304 14.52 9.06 12.57
N LYS A 305 13.66 9.40 13.53
CA LYS A 305 14.05 10.21 14.67
C LYS A 305 15.19 9.58 15.47
N GLN A 306 15.14 8.28 15.74
CA GLN A 306 16.21 7.59 16.46
C GLN A 306 17.56 7.68 15.72
N GLU A 307 17.56 7.50 14.40
CA GLU A 307 18.78 7.57 13.58
C GLU A 307 19.34 9.01 13.51
N LEU A 308 18.48 10.01 13.33
CA LEU A 308 18.88 11.43 13.35
C LEU A 308 19.42 11.82 14.74
N ASP A 309 18.74 11.43 15.82
CA ASP A 309 19.17 11.70 17.19
C ASP A 309 20.47 10.94 17.55
N ALA A 310 20.77 9.85 16.84
CA ALA A 310 22.05 9.13 16.91
C ALA A 310 23.18 9.78 16.08
N GLY A 311 22.90 10.90 15.40
CA GLY A 311 23.87 11.70 14.66
C GLY A 311 24.08 11.28 13.21
N LYS A 312 23.16 10.51 12.62
CA LYS A 312 23.16 10.25 11.18
C LYS A 312 22.69 11.50 10.44
N GLU A 313 23.43 11.91 9.42
CA GLU A 313 23.15 13.18 8.71
C GLU A 313 22.68 12.97 7.28
N ASN A 314 22.91 11.79 6.67
CA ASN A 314 22.45 11.48 5.32
C ASN A 314 21.66 10.16 5.30
N ILE A 315 20.33 10.25 5.37
CA ILE A 315 19.42 9.11 5.50
C ILE A 315 18.50 9.00 4.29
N ALA A 316 18.30 7.80 3.77
CA ALA A 316 17.24 7.52 2.81
C ALA A 316 16.04 6.84 3.48
N VAL A 317 14.83 7.31 3.16
CA VAL A 317 13.58 6.61 3.46
C VAL A 317 13.11 5.96 2.17
N PHE A 318 13.41 4.67 2.01
CA PHE A 318 13.16 3.86 0.81
C PHE A 318 11.84 3.09 0.91
N TYR A 319 10.79 3.68 0.33
CA TYR A 319 9.40 3.25 0.49
C TYR A 319 8.64 3.29 -0.83
N GLY A 320 7.59 2.48 -0.95
CA GLY A 320 6.64 2.52 -2.05
C GLY A 320 6.14 3.94 -2.29
N ALA A 321 6.05 4.36 -3.56
CA ALA A 321 5.79 5.76 -3.90
C ALA A 321 4.48 6.31 -3.28
N GLY A 322 3.45 5.48 -3.07
CA GLY A 322 2.22 5.87 -2.39
C GLY A 322 2.37 6.22 -0.91
N HIS A 323 3.46 5.81 -0.25
CA HIS A 323 3.74 6.20 1.14
C HIS A 323 4.23 7.64 1.28
N LEU A 324 4.89 8.16 0.23
CA LEU A 324 5.72 9.36 0.33
C LEU A 324 4.96 10.67 0.58
N PRO A 325 3.71 10.88 0.11
CA PRO A 325 2.96 12.09 0.44
C PRO A 325 2.84 12.34 1.95
N ASP A 326 2.38 11.33 2.71
CA ASP A 326 2.28 11.45 4.19
C ASP A 326 3.67 11.59 4.85
N MET A 327 4.72 10.98 4.29
CA MET A 327 6.08 11.13 4.79
C MET A 327 6.63 12.55 4.58
N ALA A 328 6.34 13.17 3.44
CA ALA A 328 6.73 14.53 3.15
C ALA A 328 6.06 15.52 4.11
N ASP A 329 4.76 15.35 4.31
CA ASP A 329 4.00 16.16 5.29
C ASP A 329 4.64 16.07 6.69
N ARG A 330 5.06 14.88 7.12
CA ARG A 330 5.75 14.70 8.41
C ARG A 330 7.12 15.37 8.44
N LEU A 331 7.92 15.26 7.39
CA LEU A 331 9.24 15.90 7.34
C LEU A 331 9.13 17.42 7.47
N GLU A 332 8.13 18.02 6.81
CA GLU A 332 7.88 19.45 6.87
C GLU A 332 7.31 19.89 8.22
N ASN A 333 6.25 19.22 8.68
CA ASN A 333 5.47 19.69 9.82
C ASN A 333 6.00 19.21 11.18
N GLU A 334 6.68 18.07 11.24
CA GLU A 334 7.16 17.46 12.49
C GLU A 334 8.69 17.55 12.65
N PHE A 335 9.45 17.54 11.55
CA PHE A 335 10.92 17.56 11.58
C PHE A 335 11.52 18.91 11.19
N GLY A 336 10.71 19.88 10.73
CA GLY A 336 11.19 21.20 10.33
C GLY A 336 12.15 21.17 9.14
N MET A 337 12.02 20.15 8.29
CA MET A 337 12.79 20.02 7.06
C MET A 337 12.03 20.62 5.88
N GLN A 338 12.73 20.93 4.79
CA GLN A 338 12.09 21.47 3.59
C GLN A 338 12.61 20.75 2.34
N PRO A 339 11.75 20.53 1.34
CA PRO A 339 12.17 19.92 0.08
C PRO A 339 13.10 20.89 -0.68
N THR A 340 14.26 20.40 -1.12
CA THR A 340 15.25 21.20 -1.84
C THR A 340 15.47 20.75 -3.28
N GLN A 341 15.27 19.45 -3.56
CA GLN A 341 15.52 18.87 -4.87
C GLN A 341 14.61 17.67 -5.12
N THR A 342 14.17 17.51 -6.37
CA THR A 342 13.50 16.30 -6.84
C THR A 342 14.23 15.74 -8.05
N THR A 343 14.56 14.46 -8.01
CA THR A 343 15.07 13.70 -9.15
C THR A 343 14.11 12.58 -9.50
N TRP A 344 14.08 12.18 -10.78
CA TRP A 344 13.13 11.21 -11.30
C TRP A 344 13.87 10.03 -11.92
N SER A 345 13.52 8.82 -11.49
CA SER A 345 14.10 7.57 -11.98
C SER A 345 13.08 6.84 -12.85
N ASN A 346 13.50 6.39 -14.04
CA ASN A 346 12.66 5.63 -14.95
C ASN A 346 12.50 4.20 -14.42
N ALA A 347 11.36 3.91 -13.80
CA ALA A 347 11.03 2.56 -13.39
C ALA A 347 10.70 1.67 -14.59
N TRP A 348 9.88 2.18 -15.51
CA TRP A 348 9.47 1.48 -16.72
C TRP A 348 9.73 2.36 -17.94
N ASP A 349 10.46 1.85 -18.92
CA ASP A 349 10.48 2.36 -20.28
C ASP A 349 9.19 1.97 -20.98
N LEU A 350 8.42 2.97 -21.42
CA LEU A 350 7.14 2.81 -22.10
C LEU A 350 7.26 2.96 -23.62
N THR A 351 8.48 3.06 -24.15
CA THR A 351 8.77 3.13 -25.59
C THR A 351 9.13 1.76 -26.17
N ARG A 352 9.46 0.78 -25.31
CA ARG A 352 9.80 -0.59 -25.67
C ARG A 352 9.34 -1.58 -24.60
N ASN A 353 9.30 -2.86 -24.95
CA ASN A 353 9.10 -3.93 -23.98
C ASN A 353 10.43 -4.28 -23.30
#